data_AF-A0A2E5WW45-F1
#
_entry.id   AF-A0A2E5WW45-F1
#
_cell.length_a   1.000
_cell.length_b   1.000
_cell.length_c   1.000
_cell.angle_alpha   90.00
_cell.angle_beta   90.00
_cell.angle_gamma   90.00
#
_symmetry.space_group_name_H-M   'P 1'
#
loop_
_entity.id
_entity.type
_entity.pdbx_description
1 polymer ?
#
loop_
_entity_poly.entity_id
_entity_poly.type
_entity_poly.pdbx_seq_one_letter_code
_entity_poly.pdbx_strand_id
1 'polypeptide(L)'
;MNQHDNNITSMPRNSTGGEQIEDSTSIMRLRRELHRLRTSPSLRLGAHITTAIRKPWRAPLLILSLPFMMLMIGLELIGLKAQPKALQTNSAGRDLTKGNCVVMFPTNGVGFGHFTRMLALAKRMKQQDSSLEVIFFTTMPTLHLLKPYGIPAHHISGPKYFKGVDSNEWNALLEEELTLCIETHRPSMFIFDGAFPYRGMLRAIQGRDFMKKIWMRRGMFRKGARIPVDSIQHFDSIIRPGDAIDESVEEVAHGLEILTSPPIVFLDQSELLSREQARYRLGIPLDCRAVYIQLGAGQINDISSEIRMTLDALLKYDNIHVILGESMIGDRIDIEMPNFHIIRDYPNSQYFNGFDAVIQAGGYNSFHETRAFGLPALFYPNMETGMD
;
A
#
# COMPACT_ATOMS: atom_id res chain seq x y z
N MET A 1 8.21 -38.02 54.71
CA MET A 1 7.92 -39.38 54.24
C MET A 1 7.02 -39.26 53.02
N ASN A 2 7.37 -39.99 51.96
CA ASN A 2 6.79 -40.03 50.61
C ASN A 2 7.36 -39.04 49.57
N GLN A 3 8.44 -39.54 48.97
CA GLN A 3 8.90 -39.27 47.61
C GLN A 3 7.80 -39.57 46.59
N HIS A 4 7.69 -38.73 45.55
CA HIS A 4 7.24 -39.18 44.23
C HIS A 4 8.15 -38.58 43.17
N ASP A 5 8.95 -39.47 42.60
CA ASP A 5 9.76 -39.27 41.40
C ASP A 5 8.85 -38.98 40.20
N ASN A 6 9.18 -37.94 39.44
CA ASN A 6 8.74 -37.81 38.06
C ASN A 6 9.98 -37.60 37.18
N ASN A 7 10.49 -38.73 36.68
CA ASN A 7 11.42 -38.81 35.57
C ASN A 7 10.75 -38.25 34.31
N ILE A 8 11.19 -37.08 33.86
CA ILE A 8 10.89 -36.58 32.52
C ILE A 8 11.93 -37.18 31.58
N THR A 9 11.56 -38.24 30.89
CA THR A 9 12.29 -38.78 29.73
C THR A 9 12.39 -37.70 28.65
N SER A 10 13.62 -37.29 28.34
CA SER A 10 13.95 -36.41 27.24
C SER A 10 13.67 -37.10 25.89
N MET A 11 12.71 -36.56 25.13
CA MET A 11 12.62 -36.88 23.70
C MET A 11 13.77 -36.19 22.95
N PRO A 12 14.47 -36.87 22.03
CA PRO A 12 15.48 -36.23 21.21
C PRO A 12 14.80 -35.21 20.28
N ARG A 13 15.18 -33.94 20.39
CA ARG A 13 14.85 -32.92 19.38
C ARG A 13 15.54 -33.32 18.08
N ASN A 14 14.76 -33.64 17.05
CA ASN A 14 15.26 -33.70 15.68
C ASN A 14 15.82 -32.32 15.29
N SER A 15 17.13 -32.16 15.38
CA SER A 15 17.89 -30.94 15.03
C SER A 15 18.09 -30.76 13.52
N THR A 16 17.61 -31.69 12.69
CA THR A 16 17.92 -31.74 11.25
C THR A 16 17.12 -30.77 10.38
N GLY A 17 16.01 -30.20 10.88
CA GLY A 17 15.19 -29.24 10.13
C GLY A 17 15.63 -27.79 10.23
N GLY A 18 16.28 -27.41 11.34
CA GLY A 18 16.72 -26.03 11.59
C GLY A 18 17.99 -25.66 10.81
N GLU A 19 18.98 -26.55 10.83
CA GLU A 19 20.26 -26.34 10.13
C GLU A 19 20.09 -26.26 8.60
N GLN A 20 19.23 -27.09 7.99
CA GLN A 20 19.00 -27.06 6.54
C GLN A 20 18.31 -25.76 6.06
N ILE A 21 17.42 -25.19 6.88
CA ILE A 21 16.73 -23.93 6.55
C ILE A 21 17.67 -22.74 6.73
N GLU A 22 18.50 -22.72 7.79
CA GLU A 22 19.52 -21.69 8.00
C GLU A 22 20.60 -21.71 6.91
N ASP A 23 21.06 -22.89 6.48
CA ASP A 23 22.01 -23.02 5.37
C ASP A 23 21.42 -22.53 4.05
N SER A 24 20.16 -22.90 3.75
CA SER A 24 19.51 -22.46 2.51
C SER A 24 19.34 -20.93 2.45
N THR A 25 19.02 -20.31 3.59
CA THR A 25 18.83 -18.86 3.71
C THR A 25 20.16 -18.11 3.63
N SER A 26 21.20 -18.66 4.27
CA SER A 26 22.57 -18.12 4.24
C SER A 26 23.18 -18.24 2.84
N ILE A 27 22.99 -19.37 2.16
CA ILE A 27 23.39 -19.57 0.77
C ILE A 27 22.66 -18.60 -0.15
N MET A 28 21.36 -18.36 0.08
CA MET A 28 20.59 -17.40 -0.71
C MET A 28 21.09 -15.96 -0.48
N ARG A 29 21.40 -15.58 0.77
CA ARG A 29 21.98 -14.28 1.13
C ARG A 29 23.34 -14.07 0.48
N LEU A 30 24.23 -15.07 0.54
CA LEU A 30 25.54 -15.04 -0.10
C LEU A 30 25.44 -14.96 -1.63
N ARG A 31 24.48 -15.69 -2.24
CA ARG A 31 24.21 -15.59 -3.68
C ARG A 31 23.71 -14.20 -4.08
N ARG A 32 22.90 -13.55 -3.23
CA ARG A 32 22.44 -12.16 -3.44
C ARG A 32 23.58 -11.16 -3.31
N GLU A 33 24.43 -11.28 -2.29
CA GLU A 33 25.60 -10.42 -2.15
C GLU A 33 26.58 -10.60 -3.31
N LEU A 34 26.85 -11.84 -3.72
CA LEU A 34 27.66 -12.12 -4.91
C LEU A 34 27.03 -11.55 -6.18
N HIS A 35 25.71 -11.61 -6.32
CA HIS A 35 25.02 -11.02 -7.46
C HIS A 35 25.11 -9.48 -7.45
N ARG A 36 24.81 -8.82 -6.31
CA ARG A 36 24.97 -7.37 -6.11
C ARG A 36 26.40 -6.91 -6.38
N LEU A 37 27.40 -7.65 -5.91
CA LEU A 37 28.81 -7.38 -6.19
C LEU A 37 29.12 -7.54 -7.68
N ARG A 38 28.58 -8.59 -8.32
CA ARG A 38 28.75 -8.85 -9.76
C ARG A 38 28.11 -7.79 -10.66
N THR A 39 27.00 -7.22 -10.22
CA THR A 39 26.26 -6.18 -10.96
C THR A 39 26.73 -4.76 -10.62
N SER A 40 27.59 -4.60 -9.61
CA SER A 40 28.08 -3.30 -9.15
C SER A 40 28.84 -2.53 -10.25
N PRO A 41 28.69 -1.18 -10.31
CA PRO A 41 29.42 -0.32 -11.23
C PRO A 41 30.94 -0.52 -11.20
N SER A 42 31.51 -0.66 -10.00
CA SER A 42 32.95 -0.81 -9.79
C SER A 42 33.47 -2.14 -10.34
N LEU A 43 32.76 -3.25 -10.11
CA LEU A 43 33.16 -4.53 -10.66
C LEU A 43 32.96 -4.60 -12.17
N ARG A 44 31.90 -3.98 -12.71
CA ARG A 44 31.67 -3.90 -14.16
C ARG A 44 32.81 -3.15 -14.88
N LEU A 45 33.20 -1.99 -14.36
CA LEU A 45 34.33 -1.21 -14.88
C LEU A 45 35.66 -1.97 -14.71
N GLY A 46 35.89 -2.55 -13.53
CA GLY A 46 37.09 -3.33 -13.23
C GLY A 46 37.24 -4.57 -14.12
N ALA A 47 36.15 -5.29 -14.38
CA ALA A 47 36.12 -6.44 -15.28
C ALA A 47 36.40 -6.04 -16.73
N HIS A 48 35.89 -4.88 -17.19
CA HIS A 48 36.16 -4.37 -18.53
C HIS A 48 37.65 -4.05 -18.73
N ILE A 49 38.27 -3.37 -17.76
CA ILE A 49 39.70 -3.07 -17.75
C ILE A 49 40.53 -4.36 -17.71
N THR A 50 40.20 -5.27 -16.79
CA THR A 50 40.93 -6.55 -16.61
C THR A 50 40.83 -7.42 -17.87
N THR A 51 39.68 -7.40 -18.56
CA THR A 51 39.50 -8.14 -19.82
C THR A 51 40.36 -7.58 -20.94
N ALA A 52 40.53 -6.27 -21.01
CA ALA A 52 41.42 -5.65 -21.98
C ALA A 52 42.90 -5.92 -21.68
N ILE A 53 43.29 -6.00 -20.40
CA ILE A 53 44.64 -6.41 -19.98
C ILE A 53 44.90 -7.88 -20.36
N ARG A 54 43.94 -8.78 -20.14
CA ARG A 54 44.05 -10.20 -20.51
C ARG A 54 44.04 -10.45 -22.03
N LYS A 55 43.42 -9.56 -22.80
CA LYS A 55 43.28 -9.65 -24.26
C LYS A 55 43.85 -8.40 -24.91
N PRO A 56 45.18 -8.29 -25.08
CA PRO A 56 45.86 -7.06 -25.44
C PRO A 56 45.37 -6.44 -26.77
N TRP A 57 44.83 -7.23 -27.70
CA TRP A 57 44.19 -6.73 -28.92
C TRP A 57 42.93 -5.88 -28.67
N ARG A 58 42.34 -5.92 -27.47
CA ARG A 58 41.21 -5.07 -27.05
C ARG A 58 41.65 -3.76 -26.40
N ALA A 59 42.94 -3.59 -26.11
CA ALA A 59 43.44 -2.37 -25.46
C ALA A 59 43.20 -1.08 -26.29
N PRO A 60 43.33 -1.07 -27.63
CA PRO A 60 42.97 0.12 -28.42
C PRO A 60 41.48 0.47 -28.32
N LEU A 61 40.61 -0.54 -28.25
CA LEU A 61 39.16 -0.36 -28.08
C LEU A 61 38.78 0.11 -26.67
N LEU A 62 39.65 -0.09 -25.67
CA LEU A 62 39.41 0.34 -24.29
C LEU A 62 39.29 1.86 -24.19
N ILE A 63 40.08 2.60 -24.98
CA ILE A 63 40.08 4.08 -25.01
C ILE A 63 38.70 4.65 -25.33
N LEU A 64 37.92 3.96 -26.19
CA LEU A 64 36.57 4.36 -26.56
C LEU A 64 35.49 3.67 -25.71
N SER A 65 35.67 2.39 -25.43
CA SER A 65 34.66 1.59 -24.74
C SER A 65 34.57 1.85 -23.24
N LEU A 66 35.66 2.25 -22.57
CA LEU A 66 35.65 2.58 -21.14
C LEU A 66 34.88 3.88 -20.85
N PRO A 67 35.14 5.02 -21.53
CA PRO A 67 34.33 6.23 -21.35
C PRO A 67 32.86 6.00 -21.71
N PHE A 68 32.58 5.23 -22.77
CA PHE A 68 31.21 4.87 -23.13
C PHE A 68 30.53 4.04 -22.04
N MET A 69 31.21 3.04 -21.47
CA MET A 69 30.68 2.24 -20.37
C MET A 69 30.46 3.08 -19.10
N MET A 70 31.38 4.00 -18.77
CA MET A 70 31.23 4.94 -17.65
C MET A 70 30.02 5.85 -17.85
N LEU A 71 29.82 6.37 -19.06
CA LEU A 71 28.64 7.19 -19.39
C LEU A 71 27.34 6.37 -19.25
N MET A 72 27.31 5.15 -19.78
CA MET A 72 26.13 4.28 -19.68
C MET A 72 25.81 3.91 -18.22
N ILE A 73 26.83 3.58 -17.42
CA ILE A 73 26.67 3.34 -15.98
C ILE A 73 26.24 4.61 -15.25
N GLY A 74 26.75 5.78 -15.65
CA GLY A 74 26.29 7.08 -15.13
C GLY A 74 24.82 7.33 -15.43
N LEU A 75 24.38 7.06 -16.66
CA LEU A 75 22.97 7.14 -17.06
C LEU A 75 22.10 6.11 -16.31
N GLU A 76 22.61 4.91 -16.03
CA GLU A 76 21.93 3.92 -15.18
C GLU A 76 21.79 4.42 -13.73
N LEU A 77 22.83 5.01 -13.15
CA LEU A 77 22.84 5.56 -11.78
C LEU A 77 21.91 6.79 -11.64
N ILE A 78 21.78 7.58 -12.71
CA ILE A 78 20.87 8.74 -12.78
C ILE A 78 19.44 8.31 -13.18
N GLY A 79 19.23 7.03 -13.53
CA GLY A 79 17.91 6.47 -13.85
C GLY A 79 17.44 6.69 -15.28
N LEU A 80 18.25 7.29 -16.15
CA LEU A 80 17.93 7.56 -17.55
C LEU A 80 18.06 6.33 -18.46
N LYS A 81 18.62 5.22 -17.95
CA LYS A 81 18.79 3.97 -18.72
C LYS A 81 18.61 2.73 -17.84
N ALA A 82 17.91 1.70 -18.36
CA ALA A 82 17.71 0.42 -17.67
C ALA A 82 18.97 -0.46 -17.68
N GLN A 83 19.13 -1.31 -16.65
CA GLN A 83 20.25 -2.25 -16.58
C GLN A 83 20.16 -3.36 -17.65
N PRO A 84 21.32 -3.87 -18.15
CA PRO A 84 21.36 -4.96 -19.14
C PRO A 84 20.58 -6.22 -18.74
N LYS A 85 19.78 -6.78 -19.67
CA LYS A 85 18.97 -8.01 -19.47
C LYS A 85 19.77 -9.21 -18.96
N ALA A 86 21.06 -9.33 -19.32
CA ALA A 86 21.94 -10.40 -18.85
C ALA A 86 22.23 -10.36 -17.33
N LEU A 87 21.97 -9.22 -16.68
CA LEU A 87 22.08 -9.07 -15.22
C LEU A 87 20.76 -9.37 -14.50
N GLN A 88 19.64 -9.56 -15.23
CA GLN A 88 18.32 -9.84 -14.66
C GLN A 88 18.05 -11.34 -14.45
N THR A 89 19.05 -12.21 -14.65
CA THR A 89 18.88 -13.66 -14.51
C THR A 89 18.86 -14.08 -13.04
N ASN A 90 17.74 -14.63 -12.57
CA ASN A 90 17.69 -15.37 -11.31
C ASN A 90 18.65 -16.57 -11.40
N SER A 91 19.57 -16.67 -10.45
CA SER A 91 20.62 -17.71 -10.35
C SER A 91 20.11 -19.14 -10.12
N ALA A 92 18.81 -19.39 -10.29
CA ALA A 92 18.12 -20.64 -10.00
C ALA A 92 17.37 -21.25 -11.22
N GLY A 93 17.41 -20.65 -12.42
CA GLY A 93 16.79 -21.23 -13.61
C GLY A 93 15.26 -21.36 -13.57
N ARG A 94 14.59 -20.58 -12.71
CA ARG A 94 13.12 -20.54 -12.59
C ARG A 94 12.56 -19.43 -13.50
N ASP A 95 11.33 -19.60 -13.96
CA ASP A 95 10.60 -18.57 -14.70
C ASP A 95 10.62 -17.22 -13.96
N LEU A 96 10.79 -16.13 -14.71
CA LEU A 96 10.88 -14.78 -14.14
C LEU A 96 9.56 -14.33 -13.49
N THR A 97 8.44 -14.95 -13.86
CA THR A 97 7.11 -14.68 -13.31
C THR A 97 6.37 -15.98 -12.98
N LYS A 98 5.43 -15.91 -12.03
CA LYS A 98 4.40 -16.96 -11.81
C LYS A 98 3.24 -16.86 -12.81
N GLY A 99 3.16 -15.80 -13.62
CA GLY A 99 2.05 -15.52 -14.52
C GLY A 99 0.78 -15.03 -13.83
N ASN A 100 0.35 -15.68 -12.74
CA ASN A 100 -0.91 -15.38 -12.03
C ASN A 100 -0.72 -14.82 -10.61
N CYS A 101 0.18 -13.85 -10.44
CA CYS A 101 0.46 -13.22 -9.16
C CYS A 101 0.57 -11.70 -9.29
N VAL A 102 -0.12 -10.97 -8.41
CA VAL A 102 -0.10 -9.50 -8.34
C VAL A 102 0.39 -9.09 -6.97
N VAL A 103 1.45 -8.28 -6.93
CA VAL A 103 1.86 -7.58 -5.71
C VAL A 103 1.21 -6.20 -5.73
N MET A 104 0.51 -5.86 -4.67
CA MET A 104 -0.14 -4.57 -4.52
C MET A 104 0.44 -3.83 -3.32
N PHE A 105 0.79 -2.56 -3.48
CA PHE A 105 1.40 -1.73 -2.45
C PHE A 105 0.58 -0.47 -2.16
N PRO A 106 -0.30 -0.49 -1.15
CA PRO A 106 -1.01 0.69 -0.70
C PRO A 106 -0.18 1.39 0.38
N THR A 107 0.02 2.70 0.25
CA THR A 107 0.71 3.46 1.30
C THR A 107 -0.23 3.74 2.47
N ASN A 108 0.34 3.79 3.67
CA ASN A 108 -0.32 4.35 4.84
C ASN A 108 -0.33 5.88 4.70
N GLY A 109 -1.50 6.44 4.41
CA GLY A 109 -1.73 7.89 4.41
C GLY A 109 -2.14 8.37 5.79
N VAL A 110 -3.04 9.36 5.82
CA VAL A 110 -3.67 9.82 7.07
C VAL A 110 -4.71 8.80 7.58
N GLY A 111 -5.23 7.92 6.70
CA GLY A 111 -6.21 6.89 7.07
C GLY A 111 -6.24 5.69 6.10
N PHE A 112 -7.37 4.98 6.07
CA PHE A 112 -7.56 3.72 5.34
C PHE A 112 -7.78 3.87 3.83
N GLY A 113 -7.64 5.07 3.27
CA GLY A 113 -8.06 5.36 1.90
C GLY A 113 -7.38 4.52 0.82
N HIS A 114 -6.05 4.62 0.72
CA HIS A 114 -5.26 3.85 -0.25
C HIS A 114 -5.47 2.34 -0.05
N PHE A 115 -5.45 1.88 1.21
CA PHE A 115 -5.66 0.48 1.55
C PHE A 115 -7.04 -0.04 1.08
N THR A 116 -8.10 0.74 1.34
CA THR A 116 -9.48 0.35 1.02
C THR A 116 -9.72 0.29 -0.48
N ARG A 117 -9.23 1.26 -1.26
CA ARG A 117 -9.32 1.22 -2.73
C ARG A 117 -8.60 0.03 -3.31
N MET A 118 -7.39 -0.23 -2.81
CA MET A 118 -6.60 -1.34 -3.33
C MET A 118 -7.20 -2.69 -2.92
N LEU A 119 -7.81 -2.79 -1.73
CA LEU A 119 -8.58 -3.95 -1.30
C LEU A 119 -9.85 -4.14 -2.15
N ALA A 120 -10.53 -3.05 -2.52
CA ALA A 120 -11.67 -3.07 -3.44
C ALA A 120 -11.29 -3.61 -4.82
N LEU A 121 -10.11 -3.21 -5.32
CA LEU A 121 -9.56 -3.72 -6.57
C LEU A 121 -9.20 -5.21 -6.45
N ALA A 122 -8.47 -5.59 -5.40
CA ALA A 122 -8.08 -6.98 -5.15
C ALA A 122 -9.28 -7.92 -5.04
N LYS A 123 -10.32 -7.51 -4.31
CA LYS A 123 -11.58 -8.24 -4.17
C LYS A 123 -12.22 -8.52 -5.53
N ARG A 124 -12.34 -7.50 -6.39
CA ARG A 124 -12.93 -7.65 -7.73
C ARG A 124 -12.06 -8.48 -8.67
N MET A 125 -10.74 -8.33 -8.62
CA MET A 125 -9.83 -9.18 -9.40
C MET A 125 -9.96 -10.66 -9.00
N LYS A 126 -10.05 -10.97 -7.71
CA LYS A 126 -10.25 -12.36 -7.23
C LYS A 126 -11.64 -12.92 -7.51
N GLN A 127 -12.67 -12.06 -7.61
CA GLN A 127 -14.00 -12.47 -8.06
C GLN A 127 -13.98 -12.87 -9.55
N GLN A 128 -13.18 -12.17 -10.37
CA GLN A 128 -13.03 -12.48 -11.79
C GLN A 128 -12.12 -13.71 -12.03
N ASP A 129 -11.04 -13.84 -11.26
CA ASP A 129 -10.16 -15.01 -11.26
C ASP A 129 -9.85 -15.47 -9.83
N SER A 130 -10.52 -16.54 -9.39
CA SER A 130 -10.31 -17.11 -8.06
C SER A 130 -8.92 -17.71 -7.85
N SER A 131 -8.22 -18.06 -8.94
CA SER A 131 -6.87 -18.63 -8.90
C SER A 131 -5.77 -17.56 -8.80
N LEU A 132 -6.13 -16.28 -8.97
CA LEU A 132 -5.21 -15.16 -8.86
C LEU A 132 -4.63 -15.04 -7.45
N GLU A 133 -3.31 -15.11 -7.36
CA GLU A 133 -2.57 -14.79 -6.14
C GLU A 133 -2.44 -13.27 -6.03
N VAL A 134 -3.00 -12.68 -4.97
CA VAL A 134 -2.85 -11.25 -4.68
C VAL A 134 -2.10 -11.13 -3.37
N ILE A 135 -1.06 -10.31 -3.35
CA ILE A 135 -0.18 -10.15 -2.19
C ILE A 135 -0.10 -8.68 -1.85
N PHE A 136 -0.43 -8.34 -0.61
CA PHE A 136 -0.29 -6.97 -0.15
C PHE A 136 1.12 -6.76 0.40
N PHE A 137 1.79 -5.71 -0.05
CA PHE A 137 2.99 -5.20 0.59
C PHE A 137 2.65 -3.82 1.13
N THR A 138 2.50 -3.64 2.44
CA THR A 138 1.88 -2.41 2.96
C THR A 138 2.58 -1.83 4.18
N THR A 139 2.43 -0.51 4.36
CA THR A 139 2.79 0.18 5.60
C THR A 139 1.63 0.31 6.59
N MET A 140 0.47 -0.31 6.28
CA MET A 140 -0.73 -0.31 7.12
C MET A 140 -0.68 -1.47 8.14
N PRO A 141 -0.79 -1.20 9.46
CA PRO A 141 -0.74 -2.25 10.49
C PRO A 141 -1.97 -3.18 10.51
N THR A 142 -3.08 -2.78 9.91
CA THR A 142 -4.39 -3.44 10.03
C THR A 142 -4.58 -4.63 9.07
N LEU A 143 -3.63 -5.58 9.10
CA LEU A 143 -3.57 -6.69 8.13
C LEU A 143 -4.72 -7.69 8.25
N HIS A 144 -5.40 -7.74 9.39
CA HIS A 144 -6.49 -8.70 9.62
C HIS A 144 -7.68 -8.51 8.66
N LEU A 145 -7.83 -7.31 8.08
CA LEU A 145 -8.85 -7.00 7.06
C LEU A 145 -8.67 -7.78 5.76
N LEU A 146 -7.47 -8.33 5.52
CA LEU A 146 -7.16 -9.13 4.34
C LEU A 146 -7.56 -10.60 4.50
N LYS A 147 -7.72 -11.08 5.75
CA LYS A 147 -8.02 -12.48 6.05
C LYS A 147 -9.31 -12.99 5.41
N PRO A 148 -10.44 -12.27 5.44
CA PRO A 148 -11.69 -12.74 4.81
C PRO A 148 -11.55 -12.99 3.29
N TYR A 149 -10.58 -12.34 2.65
CA TYR A 149 -10.31 -12.45 1.22
C TYR A 149 -9.18 -13.44 0.88
N GLY A 150 -8.60 -14.10 1.90
CA GLY A 150 -7.47 -15.02 1.72
C GLY A 150 -6.23 -14.34 1.14
N ILE A 151 -6.03 -13.05 1.42
CA ILE A 151 -4.92 -12.26 0.87
C ILE A 151 -3.76 -12.24 1.88
N PRO A 152 -2.60 -12.82 1.57
CA PRO A 152 -1.40 -12.70 2.38
C PRO A 152 -0.81 -11.28 2.30
N ALA A 153 -0.05 -10.89 3.33
CA ALA A 153 0.60 -9.59 3.36
C ALA A 153 2.02 -9.62 3.94
N HIS A 154 2.87 -8.76 3.37
CA HIS A 154 4.11 -8.28 3.96
C HIS A 154 3.87 -6.88 4.53
N HIS A 155 4.38 -6.63 5.73
CA HIS A 155 4.22 -5.34 6.41
C HIS A 155 5.56 -4.73 6.75
N ILE A 156 5.73 -3.47 6.36
CA ILE A 156 6.86 -2.63 6.73
C ILE A 156 6.35 -1.41 7.51
N SER A 157 6.82 -1.21 8.73
CA SER A 157 6.42 -0.03 9.50
C SER A 157 6.89 1.25 8.79
N GLY A 158 6.10 2.33 8.88
CA GLY A 158 6.54 3.64 8.40
C GLY A 158 7.77 4.18 9.16
N PRO A 159 8.52 5.14 8.60
CA PRO A 159 9.80 5.60 9.17
C PRO A 159 9.63 6.16 10.59
N LYS A 160 8.49 6.81 10.88
CA LYS A 160 8.16 7.39 12.20
C LYS A 160 8.15 6.38 13.36
N TYR A 161 8.04 5.09 13.07
CA TYR A 161 8.04 4.03 14.08
C TYR A 161 9.43 3.51 14.42
N PHE A 162 10.47 3.94 13.70
CA PHE A 162 11.84 3.57 13.96
C PHE A 162 12.60 4.72 14.63
N LYS A 163 13.30 4.43 15.73
CA LYS A 163 14.11 5.43 16.43
C LYS A 163 15.45 5.61 15.71
N GLY A 164 15.74 6.84 15.30
CA GLY A 164 17.04 7.20 14.71
C GLY A 164 17.25 6.71 13.29
N VAL A 165 16.20 6.23 12.62
CA VAL A 165 16.26 5.85 11.21
C VAL A 165 15.85 7.04 10.37
N ASP A 166 16.74 7.49 9.50
CA ASP A 166 16.43 8.59 8.58
C ASP A 166 15.64 8.12 7.35
N SER A 167 15.21 9.08 6.51
CA SER A 167 14.47 8.77 5.29
C SER A 167 15.27 7.90 4.31
N ASN A 168 16.59 8.02 4.23
CA ASN A 168 17.42 7.26 3.30
C ASN A 168 17.58 5.81 3.76
N GLU A 169 17.86 5.61 5.04
CA GLU A 169 17.95 4.30 5.68
C GLU A 169 16.63 3.54 5.58
N TRP A 170 15.50 4.22 5.85
CA TRP A 170 14.18 3.61 5.70
C TRP A 170 13.88 3.24 4.23
N ASN A 171 14.27 4.08 3.26
CA ASN A 171 14.13 3.74 1.84
C ASN A 171 15.05 2.57 1.44
N ALA A 172 16.22 2.41 2.06
CA ALA A 172 17.07 1.23 1.83
C ALA A 172 16.40 -0.04 2.39
N LEU A 173 15.83 0.01 3.60
CA LEU A 173 15.07 -1.09 4.18
C LEU A 173 13.88 -1.49 3.29
N LEU A 174 13.09 -0.50 2.86
CA LEU A 174 11.94 -0.70 1.98
C LEU A 174 12.34 -1.39 0.66
N GLU A 175 13.45 -0.98 0.06
CA GLU A 175 13.96 -1.57 -1.16
C GLU A 175 14.30 -3.05 -0.98
N GLU A 176 14.96 -3.40 0.13
CA GLU A 176 15.37 -4.78 0.42
C GLU A 176 14.16 -5.68 0.67
N GLU A 177 13.21 -5.24 1.49
CA GLU A 177 12.00 -6.01 1.80
C GLU A 177 11.11 -6.19 0.57
N LEU A 178 10.91 -5.13 -0.22
CA LEU A 178 10.11 -5.23 -1.44
C LEU A 178 10.81 -6.10 -2.50
N THR A 179 12.14 -6.00 -2.61
CA THR A 179 12.93 -6.88 -3.47
C THR A 179 12.75 -8.34 -3.07
N LEU A 180 12.83 -8.65 -1.78
CA LEU A 180 12.57 -10.01 -1.27
C LEU A 180 11.16 -10.48 -1.60
N CYS A 181 10.15 -9.63 -1.42
CA CYS A 181 8.76 -9.92 -1.78
C CYS A 181 8.62 -10.27 -3.27
N ILE A 182 9.16 -9.43 -4.16
CA ILE A 182 9.11 -9.62 -5.61
C ILE A 182 9.87 -10.89 -6.04
N GLU A 183 11.05 -11.16 -5.47
CA GLU A 183 11.84 -12.37 -5.80
C GLU A 183 11.16 -13.65 -5.33
N THR A 184 10.50 -13.61 -4.17
CA THR A 184 9.81 -14.77 -3.60
C THR A 184 8.58 -15.11 -4.41
N HIS A 185 7.78 -14.09 -4.73
CA HIS A 185 6.46 -14.27 -5.31
C HIS A 185 6.44 -14.18 -6.83
N ARG A 186 7.47 -13.57 -7.44
CA ARG A 186 7.64 -13.43 -8.90
C ARG A 186 6.34 -12.95 -9.58
N PRO A 187 5.81 -11.78 -9.16
CA PRO A 187 4.55 -11.29 -9.71
C PRO A 187 4.65 -10.99 -11.20
N SER A 188 3.54 -11.16 -11.92
CA SER A 188 3.37 -10.64 -13.28
C SER A 188 2.96 -9.16 -13.28
N MET A 189 2.45 -8.65 -12.16
CA MET A 189 2.04 -7.25 -12.02
C MET A 189 2.35 -6.68 -10.64
N PHE A 190 2.77 -5.42 -10.62
CA PHE A 190 2.96 -4.61 -9.43
C PHE A 190 2.05 -3.38 -9.50
N ILE A 191 1.20 -3.17 -8.49
CA ILE A 191 0.30 -2.01 -8.42
C ILE A 191 0.63 -1.20 -7.19
N PHE A 192 0.87 0.10 -7.35
CA PHE A 192 1.12 1.04 -6.25
C PHE A 192 -0.05 2.01 -6.11
N ASP A 193 -0.58 2.19 -4.89
CA ASP A 193 -1.54 3.26 -4.56
C ASP A 193 -0.94 4.17 -3.48
N GLY A 194 -0.59 5.39 -3.88
CA GLY A 194 0.01 6.39 -3.01
C GLY A 194 0.18 7.72 -3.73
N ALA A 195 0.22 8.81 -2.95
CA ALA A 195 0.40 10.16 -3.49
C ALA A 195 1.79 10.34 -4.13
N PHE A 196 2.83 9.77 -3.50
CA PHE A 196 4.20 9.85 -3.97
C PHE A 196 4.91 8.50 -3.84
N PRO A 197 5.49 7.96 -4.92
CA PRO A 197 6.35 6.77 -4.88
C PRO A 197 7.57 6.96 -3.96
N TYR A 198 7.79 6.01 -3.05
CA TYR A 198 9.01 5.96 -2.25
C TYR A 198 10.23 5.65 -3.13
N ARG A 199 11.38 6.28 -2.86
CA ARG A 199 12.62 6.04 -3.62
C ARG A 199 13.05 4.58 -3.55
N GLY A 200 12.98 3.96 -2.38
CA GLY A 200 13.30 2.54 -2.17
C GLY A 200 12.41 1.62 -3.00
N MET A 201 11.11 1.94 -3.08
CA MET A 201 10.18 1.21 -3.93
C MET A 201 10.54 1.34 -5.41
N LEU A 202 10.81 2.56 -5.89
CA LEU A 202 11.22 2.80 -7.28
C LEU A 202 12.48 2.00 -7.63
N ARG A 203 13.48 1.98 -6.75
CA ARG A 203 14.70 1.16 -6.92
C ARG A 203 14.39 -0.33 -6.96
N ALA A 204 13.49 -0.83 -6.11
CA ALA A 204 13.11 -2.24 -6.07
C ALA A 204 12.41 -2.72 -7.35
N ILE A 205 11.63 -1.86 -8.01
CA ILE A 205 10.92 -2.20 -9.27
C ILE A 205 11.71 -1.86 -10.53
N GLN A 206 12.78 -1.06 -10.41
CA GLN A 206 13.58 -0.60 -11.54
C GLN A 206 14.23 -1.78 -12.29
N GLY A 207 14.18 -1.74 -13.62
CA GLY A 207 14.79 -2.77 -14.48
C GLY A 207 14.08 -4.14 -14.41
N ARG A 208 12.90 -4.24 -13.82
CA ARG A 208 12.08 -5.46 -13.84
C ARG A 208 11.05 -5.36 -14.96
N ASP A 209 11.48 -5.69 -16.18
CA ASP A 209 10.63 -5.60 -17.39
C ASP A 209 9.71 -6.81 -17.55
N PHE A 210 9.88 -7.84 -16.71
CA PHE A 210 9.04 -9.04 -16.71
C PHE A 210 7.67 -8.81 -16.07
N MET A 211 7.48 -7.72 -15.31
CA MET A 211 6.24 -7.41 -14.60
C MET A 211 5.68 -6.07 -15.05
N LYS A 212 4.35 -6.00 -15.21
CA LYS A 212 3.64 -4.74 -15.49
C LYS A 212 3.57 -3.90 -14.21
N LYS A 213 3.97 -2.64 -14.27
CA LYS A 213 4.02 -1.70 -13.15
C LYS A 213 2.94 -0.65 -13.34
N ILE A 214 2.00 -0.57 -12.41
CA ILE A 214 0.85 0.32 -12.48
C ILE A 214 0.84 1.25 -11.27
N TRP A 215 0.62 2.54 -11.52
CA TRP A 215 0.40 3.51 -10.45
C TRP A 215 -1.06 3.94 -10.40
N MET A 216 -1.76 3.60 -9.32
CA MET A 216 -3.06 4.15 -9.00
C MET A 216 -2.90 5.52 -8.34
N ARG A 217 -3.44 6.55 -8.98
CA ARG A 217 -3.23 7.95 -8.59
C ARG A 217 -4.51 8.76 -8.77
N ARG A 218 -4.85 9.57 -7.75
CA ARG A 218 -5.98 10.52 -7.82
C ARG A 218 -5.66 11.69 -8.75
N GLY A 219 -6.69 12.24 -9.40
CA GLY A 219 -6.55 13.36 -10.34
C GLY A 219 -6.39 14.72 -9.67
N MET A 220 -7.13 14.99 -8.59
CA MET A 220 -7.13 16.31 -7.96
C MET A 220 -5.97 16.49 -6.97
N PHE A 221 -5.15 17.50 -7.21
CA PHE A 221 -4.17 18.02 -6.25
C PHE A 221 -4.50 19.49 -5.96
N ARG A 222 -4.08 19.97 -4.78
CA ARG A 222 -4.02 21.41 -4.50
C ARG A 222 -3.20 22.10 -5.59
N LYS A 223 -3.71 23.20 -6.17
CA LYS A 223 -3.02 24.00 -7.19
C LYS A 223 -1.57 24.25 -6.78
N GLY A 224 -0.60 23.74 -7.57
CA GLY A 224 0.83 23.95 -7.35
C GLY A 224 1.65 22.73 -6.89
N ALA A 225 1.04 21.57 -6.62
CA ALA A 225 1.78 20.35 -6.34
C ALA A 225 2.55 19.88 -7.59
N ARG A 226 3.90 19.93 -7.55
CA ARG A 226 4.75 19.43 -8.63
C ARG A 226 5.23 18.02 -8.31
N ILE A 227 4.94 17.08 -9.20
CA ILE A 227 5.43 15.71 -9.11
C ILE A 227 6.77 15.64 -9.84
N PRO A 228 7.80 15.01 -9.25
CA PRO A 228 9.04 14.77 -9.96
C PRO A 228 8.79 13.83 -11.14
N VAL A 229 9.02 14.33 -12.36
CA VAL A 229 8.85 13.61 -13.64
C VAL A 229 9.57 12.26 -13.62
N ASP A 230 10.71 12.17 -12.94
CA ASP A 230 11.51 10.94 -12.80
C ASP A 230 10.73 9.77 -12.19
N SER A 231 9.74 10.03 -11.33
CA SER A 231 8.99 8.96 -10.65
C SER A 231 8.02 8.26 -11.59
N ILE A 232 7.50 8.99 -12.59
CA ILE A 232 6.47 8.53 -13.51
C ILE A 232 7.02 7.48 -14.48
N GLN A 233 8.28 7.65 -14.92
CA GLN A 233 8.93 6.80 -15.92
C GLN A 233 9.19 5.35 -15.47
N HIS A 234 9.03 5.05 -14.18
CA HIS A 234 9.18 3.69 -13.65
C HIS A 234 7.92 2.82 -13.81
N PHE A 235 6.80 3.42 -14.19
CA PHE A 235 5.52 2.72 -14.38
C PHE A 235 5.21 2.57 -15.87
N ASP A 236 4.44 1.54 -16.22
CA ASP A 236 4.00 1.28 -17.58
C ASP A 236 2.63 1.93 -17.87
N SER A 237 1.79 2.07 -16.84
CA SER A 237 0.46 2.70 -16.92
C SER A 237 0.09 3.41 -15.62
N ILE A 238 -0.80 4.39 -15.71
CA ILE A 238 -1.42 5.07 -14.57
C ILE A 238 -2.92 4.76 -14.56
N ILE A 239 -3.47 4.35 -13.41
CA ILE A 239 -4.91 4.29 -13.19
C ILE A 239 -5.34 5.55 -12.45
N ARG A 240 -6.30 6.27 -13.03
CA ARG A 240 -6.93 7.45 -12.44
C ARG A 240 -8.38 7.14 -12.04
N PRO A 241 -8.65 6.90 -10.76
CA PRO A 241 -10.01 6.92 -10.23
C PRO A 241 -10.66 8.28 -10.48
N GLY A 242 -11.90 8.28 -10.95
CA GLY A 242 -12.67 9.49 -11.24
C GLY A 242 -13.01 10.27 -9.98
N ASP A 243 -13.46 11.51 -10.16
CA ASP A 243 -13.87 12.41 -9.08
C ASP A 243 -15.31 12.91 -9.31
N ALA A 244 -15.84 13.79 -8.47
CA ALA A 244 -17.16 14.40 -8.67
C ALA A 244 -17.18 15.41 -9.82
N ILE A 245 -16.02 15.97 -10.18
CA ILE A 245 -15.88 16.95 -11.26
C ILE A 245 -14.87 16.41 -12.28
N ASP A 246 -15.25 16.42 -13.55
CA ASP A 246 -14.34 16.10 -14.65
C ASP A 246 -13.45 17.32 -14.92
N GLU A 247 -12.26 17.37 -14.31
CA GLU A 247 -11.25 18.33 -14.73
C GLU A 247 -10.60 17.90 -16.05
N SER A 248 -10.51 18.84 -16.99
CA SER A 248 -9.85 18.66 -18.28
C SER A 248 -8.40 18.23 -18.10
N VAL A 249 -7.98 17.27 -18.93
CA VAL A 249 -6.72 16.53 -18.90
C VAL A 249 -5.51 17.42 -19.28
N GLU A 250 -5.22 18.45 -18.51
CA GLU A 250 -4.02 19.28 -18.67
C GLU A 250 -2.83 18.78 -17.82
N GLU A 251 -2.93 17.57 -17.23
CA GLU A 251 -1.75 16.91 -16.68
C GLU A 251 -0.91 16.33 -17.82
N VAL A 252 0.23 16.99 -18.05
CA VAL A 252 1.37 16.64 -18.89
C VAL A 252 1.34 15.17 -19.31
N ALA A 253 1.01 14.94 -20.58
CA ALA A 253 1.14 13.67 -21.26
C ALA A 253 2.63 13.24 -21.24
N HIS A 254 3.05 12.59 -20.16
CA HIS A 254 4.39 12.02 -20.03
C HIS A 254 4.57 10.75 -20.89
N GLY A 255 3.77 10.58 -21.95
CA GLY A 255 3.82 9.45 -22.88
C GLY A 255 3.33 8.10 -22.33
N LEU A 256 2.75 8.07 -21.13
CA LEU A 256 2.24 6.85 -20.50
C LEU A 256 0.75 6.64 -20.75
N GLU A 257 0.35 5.36 -20.77
CA GLU A 257 -1.05 4.95 -20.83
C GLU A 257 -1.78 5.39 -19.54
N ILE A 258 -2.81 6.22 -19.70
CA ILE A 258 -3.69 6.63 -18.59
C ILE A 258 -5.01 5.90 -18.74
N LEU A 259 -5.33 5.07 -17.75
CA LEU A 259 -6.59 4.35 -17.63
C LEU A 259 -7.50 5.11 -16.66
N THR A 260 -8.68 5.50 -17.09
CA THR A 260 -9.69 6.11 -16.22
C THR A 260 -10.68 5.06 -15.72
N SER A 261 -11.18 5.26 -14.51
CA SER A 261 -12.20 4.42 -13.88
C SER A 261 -13.19 5.33 -13.15
N PRO A 262 -14.46 4.91 -12.95
CA PRO A 262 -15.28 5.48 -11.90
C PRO A 262 -14.57 5.45 -10.53
N PRO A 263 -15.00 6.27 -9.56
CA PRO A 263 -14.49 6.21 -8.19
C PRO A 263 -14.50 4.77 -7.66
N ILE A 264 -13.40 4.37 -7.01
CA ILE A 264 -13.25 3.01 -6.49
C ILE A 264 -13.88 2.92 -5.11
N VAL A 265 -15.01 2.23 -5.02
CA VAL A 265 -15.76 1.98 -3.78
C VAL A 265 -15.64 0.52 -3.37
N PHE A 266 -15.53 0.25 -2.06
CA PHE A 266 -15.25 -1.09 -1.55
C PHE A 266 -16.43 -2.06 -1.60
N LEU A 267 -17.62 -1.60 -1.19
CA LEU A 267 -18.84 -2.39 -1.21
C LEU A 267 -19.69 -2.11 -2.45
N ASP A 268 -20.44 -3.10 -2.89
CA ASP A 268 -21.55 -2.94 -3.83
C ASP A 268 -22.86 -2.72 -3.06
N GLN A 269 -23.89 -2.17 -3.73
CA GLN A 269 -25.20 -1.89 -3.10
C GLN A 269 -25.81 -3.13 -2.43
N SER A 270 -25.62 -4.31 -3.02
CA SER A 270 -26.12 -5.59 -2.51
C SER A 270 -25.40 -6.09 -1.26
N GLU A 271 -24.25 -5.51 -0.91
CA GLU A 271 -23.46 -5.88 0.26
C GLU A 271 -23.78 -5.01 1.49
N LEU A 272 -24.59 -3.96 1.32
CA LEU A 272 -25.09 -3.18 2.45
C LEU A 272 -26.13 -3.99 3.21
N LEU A 273 -26.11 -3.85 4.53
CA LEU A 273 -27.15 -4.41 5.38
C LEU A 273 -28.49 -3.72 5.11
N SER A 274 -29.60 -4.43 5.31
CA SER A 274 -30.90 -3.77 5.35
C SER A 274 -30.94 -2.75 6.49
N ARG A 275 -31.87 -1.79 6.43
CA ARG A 275 -32.05 -0.80 7.51
C ARG A 275 -32.25 -1.49 8.86
N GLU A 276 -33.07 -2.54 8.89
CA GLU A 276 -33.38 -3.30 10.10
C GLU A 276 -32.16 -4.02 10.65
N GLN A 277 -31.40 -4.68 9.77
CA GLN A 277 -30.17 -5.39 10.15
C GLN A 277 -29.09 -4.43 10.64
N ALA A 278 -28.92 -3.29 9.96
CA ALA A 278 -27.97 -2.27 10.35
C ALA A 278 -28.33 -1.70 11.73
N ARG A 279 -29.58 -1.28 11.93
CA ARG A 279 -30.06 -0.71 13.21
C ARG A 279 -29.97 -1.71 14.35
N TYR A 280 -30.31 -2.97 14.11
CA TYR A 280 -30.17 -4.04 15.08
C TYR A 280 -28.71 -4.22 15.52
N ARG A 281 -27.76 -4.28 14.57
CA ARG A 281 -26.32 -4.42 14.88
C ARG A 281 -25.76 -3.19 15.60
N LEU A 282 -26.24 -2.00 15.25
CA LEU A 282 -25.86 -0.75 15.89
C LEU A 282 -26.52 -0.55 17.26
N GLY A 283 -27.49 -1.37 17.64
CA GLY A 283 -28.20 -1.24 18.93
C GLY A 283 -29.10 0.01 18.99
N ILE A 284 -29.67 0.44 17.85
CA ILE A 284 -30.53 1.63 17.79
C ILE A 284 -31.98 1.30 17.39
N PRO A 285 -32.99 2.08 17.83
CA PRO A 285 -34.39 1.86 17.48
C PRO A 285 -34.69 2.01 15.98
N LEU A 286 -35.72 1.29 15.50
CA LEU A 286 -36.17 1.41 14.10
C LEU A 286 -36.89 2.73 13.81
N ASP A 287 -37.47 3.36 14.83
CA ASP A 287 -38.28 4.58 14.76
C ASP A 287 -37.54 5.82 15.28
N CYS A 288 -36.20 5.80 15.29
CA CYS A 288 -35.37 6.98 15.60
C CYS A 288 -34.81 7.66 14.35
N ARG A 289 -34.33 8.89 14.51
CA ARG A 289 -33.45 9.55 13.53
C ARG A 289 -32.00 9.21 13.84
N ALA A 290 -31.31 8.55 12.91
CA ALA A 290 -29.94 8.09 13.10
C ALA A 290 -28.97 8.95 12.27
N VAL A 291 -28.02 9.62 12.95
CA VAL A 291 -27.00 10.45 12.31
C VAL A 291 -25.63 9.82 12.50
N TYR A 292 -24.98 9.47 11.40
CA TYR A 292 -23.61 8.96 11.41
C TYR A 292 -22.60 10.12 11.40
N ILE A 293 -21.57 10.04 12.23
CA ILE A 293 -20.51 11.06 12.31
C ILE A 293 -19.17 10.41 12.05
N GLN A 294 -18.37 10.97 11.13
CA GLN A 294 -17.00 10.53 10.85
C GLN A 294 -16.08 11.70 10.46
N LEU A 295 -15.55 12.41 11.45
CA LEU A 295 -14.75 13.63 11.25
C LEU A 295 -13.23 13.38 11.10
N GLY A 296 -12.86 12.25 10.49
CA GLY A 296 -11.48 11.98 10.08
C GLY A 296 -10.65 11.11 11.04
N ALA A 297 -9.40 10.87 10.64
CA ALA A 297 -8.61 9.74 11.12
C ALA A 297 -7.81 10.04 12.40
N GLY A 298 -8.48 10.44 13.49
CA GLY A 298 -8.00 10.31 14.89
C GLY A 298 -6.57 10.77 15.27
N GLN A 299 -5.82 11.44 14.40
CA GLN A 299 -4.43 11.90 14.63
C GLN A 299 -4.27 13.41 14.44
N ILE A 300 -5.33 14.11 14.03
CA ILE A 300 -5.28 15.55 13.77
C ILE A 300 -5.86 16.25 15.00
N ASN A 301 -5.04 17.10 15.60
CA ASN A 301 -5.42 17.92 16.73
C ASN A 301 -6.67 18.76 16.35
N ASP A 302 -7.62 18.90 17.28
CA ASP A 302 -8.89 19.65 17.17
C ASP A 302 -10.15 18.89 16.73
N ILE A 303 -10.07 17.60 16.36
CA ILE A 303 -11.27 16.76 16.08
C ILE A 303 -12.24 16.72 17.28
N SER A 304 -11.72 16.83 18.50
CA SER A 304 -12.53 16.86 19.72
C SER A 304 -13.47 18.07 19.81
N SER A 305 -13.09 19.23 19.26
CA SER A 305 -13.94 20.43 19.31
C SER A 305 -15.08 20.34 18.28
N GLU A 306 -14.78 19.89 17.06
CA GLU A 306 -15.77 19.72 15.99
C GLU A 306 -16.80 18.63 16.34
N ILE A 307 -16.35 17.51 16.90
CA ILE A 307 -17.25 16.46 17.40
C ILE A 307 -18.17 17.05 18.47
N ARG A 308 -17.62 17.78 19.47
CA ARG A 308 -18.44 18.38 20.54
C ARG A 308 -19.46 19.36 20.00
N MET A 309 -19.06 20.28 19.13
CA MET A 309 -19.97 21.25 18.50
C MET A 309 -21.09 20.56 17.73
N THR A 310 -20.77 19.47 17.03
CA THR A 310 -21.74 18.68 16.27
C THR A 310 -22.70 17.95 17.20
N LEU A 311 -22.19 17.35 18.28
CA LEU A 311 -23.01 16.72 19.32
C LEU A 311 -23.94 17.73 19.98
N ASP A 312 -23.43 18.88 20.41
CA ASP A 312 -24.22 19.96 21.04
C ASP A 312 -25.34 20.48 20.12
N ALA A 313 -25.13 20.45 18.80
CA ALA A 313 -26.14 20.83 17.83
C ALA A 313 -27.22 19.76 17.65
N LEU A 314 -26.82 18.48 17.57
CA LEU A 314 -27.73 17.36 17.34
C LEU A 314 -28.58 17.01 18.57
N LEU A 315 -28.00 17.13 19.76
CA LEU A 315 -28.67 16.74 21.02
C LEU A 315 -29.76 17.73 21.47
N LYS A 316 -29.95 18.83 20.75
CA LYS A 316 -31.09 19.74 20.93
C LYS A 316 -32.41 19.16 20.41
N TYR A 317 -32.35 18.06 19.67
CA TYR A 317 -33.51 17.41 19.08
C TYR A 317 -33.79 16.08 19.78
N ASP A 318 -35.07 15.85 20.10
CA ASP A 318 -35.52 14.58 20.68
C ASP A 318 -35.45 13.43 19.65
N ASN A 319 -35.29 12.20 20.15
CA ASN A 319 -35.28 10.96 19.36
C ASN A 319 -34.20 10.91 18.24
N ILE A 320 -33.07 11.59 18.45
CA ILE A 320 -31.86 11.44 17.63
C ILE A 320 -30.91 10.44 18.30
N HIS A 321 -30.44 9.49 17.50
CA HIS A 321 -29.33 8.61 17.82
C HIS A 321 -28.12 9.05 17.00
N VAL A 322 -27.00 9.27 17.69
CA VAL A 322 -25.74 9.65 17.06
C VAL A 322 -24.80 8.46 17.08
N ILE A 323 -24.22 8.14 15.93
CA ILE A 323 -23.31 7.02 15.74
C ILE A 323 -21.97 7.60 15.29
N LEU A 324 -20.98 7.59 16.17
CA LEU A 324 -19.63 8.07 15.87
C LEU A 324 -18.76 6.91 15.34
N GLY A 325 -18.29 7.05 14.12
CA GLY A 325 -17.30 6.17 13.51
C GLY A 325 -15.88 6.58 13.89
N GLU A 326 -15.25 5.79 14.75
CA GLU A 326 -13.86 6.00 15.16
C GLU A 326 -12.87 5.31 14.22
N SER A 327 -11.68 5.88 14.12
CA SER A 327 -10.57 5.27 13.40
C SER A 327 -10.04 4.04 14.16
N MET A 328 -9.85 2.92 13.47
CA MET A 328 -9.21 1.72 14.04
C MET A 328 -7.76 1.94 14.47
N ILE A 329 -7.09 2.97 13.95
CA ILE A 329 -5.68 3.32 14.24
C ILE A 329 -5.56 4.55 15.14
N GLY A 330 -6.67 5.19 15.53
CA GLY A 330 -6.69 6.37 16.40
C GLY A 330 -6.97 6.05 17.86
N ASP A 331 -6.73 7.04 18.72
CA ASP A 331 -7.05 6.98 20.14
C ASP A 331 -8.55 6.78 20.38
N ARG A 332 -8.90 6.26 21.57
CA ARG A 332 -10.30 6.08 21.98
C ARG A 332 -10.85 7.38 22.54
N ILE A 333 -12.01 7.76 22.06
CA ILE A 333 -12.81 8.85 22.60
C ILE A 333 -13.67 8.24 23.71
N ASP A 334 -13.51 8.78 24.90
CA ASP A 334 -14.27 8.37 26.08
C ASP A 334 -15.40 9.37 26.32
N ILE A 335 -16.57 9.11 25.73
CA ILE A 335 -17.78 9.91 25.87
C ILE A 335 -18.95 8.96 26.12
N GLU A 336 -19.55 9.05 27.31
CA GLU A 336 -20.75 8.29 27.69
C GLU A 336 -21.95 9.21 27.77
N MET A 337 -22.92 9.03 26.86
CA MET A 337 -24.12 9.85 26.80
C MET A 337 -25.31 9.03 26.27
N PRO A 338 -26.56 9.35 26.67
CA PRO A 338 -27.74 8.70 26.10
C PRO A 338 -27.81 8.88 24.58
N ASN A 339 -28.26 7.83 23.87
CA ASN A 339 -28.43 7.81 22.42
C ASN A 339 -27.16 8.09 21.60
N PHE A 340 -25.99 7.98 22.22
CA PHE A 340 -24.69 8.10 21.57
C PHE A 340 -24.01 6.74 21.50
N HIS A 341 -23.55 6.36 20.31
CA HIS A 341 -22.99 5.05 20.01
C HIS A 341 -21.65 5.23 19.32
N ILE A 342 -20.64 4.48 19.74
CA ILE A 342 -19.31 4.50 19.11
C ILE A 342 -19.10 3.18 18.38
N ILE A 343 -18.71 3.25 17.11
CA ILE A 343 -18.36 2.08 16.30
C ILE A 343 -16.93 2.17 15.77
N ARG A 344 -16.25 1.03 15.70
CA ARG A 344 -14.90 0.85 15.12
C ARG A 344 -14.87 -0.23 14.04
N ASP A 345 -16.02 -0.50 13.44
CA ASP A 345 -16.16 -1.53 12.42
C ASP A 345 -15.50 -1.13 11.11
N TYR A 346 -15.28 -2.11 10.25
CA TYR A 346 -14.80 -1.89 8.90
C TYR A 346 -15.41 -2.90 7.92
N PRO A 347 -15.87 -2.43 6.76
CA PRO A 347 -16.10 -1.03 6.40
C PRO A 347 -17.37 -0.48 7.11
N ASN A 348 -17.39 0.80 7.47
CA ASN A 348 -18.58 1.41 8.08
C ASN A 348 -19.73 1.58 7.08
N SER A 349 -19.42 1.65 5.78
CA SER A 349 -20.42 1.79 4.70
C SER A 349 -21.44 0.67 4.65
N GLN A 350 -21.17 -0.50 5.25
CA GLN A 350 -22.14 -1.60 5.39
C GLN A 350 -23.42 -1.18 6.13
N TYR A 351 -23.35 -0.15 6.98
CA TYR A 351 -24.44 0.33 7.81
C TYR A 351 -25.22 1.50 7.21
N PHE A 352 -24.88 2.00 6.01
CA PHE A 352 -25.42 3.25 5.50
C PHE A 352 -26.95 3.27 5.36
N ASN A 353 -27.59 2.14 5.05
CA ASN A 353 -29.06 2.05 5.02
C ASN A 353 -29.72 2.23 6.41
N GLY A 354 -28.96 2.03 7.50
CA GLY A 354 -29.41 2.25 8.87
C GLY A 354 -29.46 3.73 9.28
N PHE A 355 -28.70 4.58 8.57
CA PHE A 355 -28.57 6.01 8.86
C PHE A 355 -29.54 6.84 8.03
N ASP A 356 -29.95 7.98 8.58
CA ASP A 356 -30.82 8.96 7.91
C ASP A 356 -30.01 10.15 7.37
N ALA A 357 -28.83 10.42 7.94
CA ALA A 357 -27.88 11.41 7.46
C ALA A 357 -26.45 11.08 7.93
N VAL A 358 -25.45 11.69 7.29
CA VAL A 358 -24.04 11.64 7.70
C VAL A 358 -23.43 13.04 7.84
N ILE A 359 -22.57 13.21 8.85
CA ILE A 359 -21.70 14.36 9.03
C ILE A 359 -20.26 13.85 9.03
N GLN A 360 -19.46 14.22 8.03
CA GLN A 360 -18.12 13.63 7.89
C GLN A 360 -17.09 14.58 7.30
N ALA A 361 -15.82 14.23 7.48
CA ALA A 361 -14.73 14.92 6.79
C ALA A 361 -14.82 14.71 5.27
N GLY A 362 -14.44 15.73 4.49
CA GLY A 362 -14.44 15.72 3.02
C GLY A 362 -13.42 14.79 2.33
N GLY A 363 -12.94 13.73 2.99
CA GLY A 363 -11.93 12.84 2.41
C GLY A 363 -12.45 12.06 1.19
N TYR A 364 -11.64 11.97 0.14
CA TYR A 364 -12.02 11.40 -1.18
C TYR A 364 -12.84 10.10 -1.10
N ASN A 365 -12.38 9.10 -0.32
CA ASN A 365 -13.07 7.80 -0.28
C ASN A 365 -14.43 7.89 0.42
N SER A 366 -14.48 8.51 1.60
CA SER A 366 -15.72 8.66 2.36
C SER A 366 -16.76 9.51 1.61
N PHE A 367 -16.29 10.55 0.92
CA PHE A 367 -17.12 11.35 0.01
C PHE A 367 -17.72 10.48 -1.11
N HIS A 368 -16.90 9.69 -1.80
CA HIS A 368 -17.37 8.85 -2.90
C HIS A 368 -18.24 7.68 -2.44
N GLU A 369 -17.96 7.07 -1.29
CA GLU A 369 -18.83 6.06 -0.68
C GLU A 369 -20.21 6.63 -0.39
N THR A 370 -20.27 7.80 0.24
CA THR A 370 -21.52 8.48 0.60
C THR A 370 -22.34 8.86 -0.62
N ARG A 371 -21.68 9.39 -1.65
CA ARG A 371 -22.32 9.71 -2.93
C ARG A 371 -22.82 8.44 -3.63
N ALA A 372 -22.03 7.37 -3.64
CA ALA A 372 -22.39 6.11 -4.29
C ALA A 372 -23.63 5.45 -3.66
N PHE A 373 -23.77 5.55 -2.34
CA PHE A 373 -24.89 4.96 -1.61
C PHE A 373 -26.06 5.93 -1.33
N GLY A 374 -25.96 7.18 -1.77
CA GLY A 374 -27.08 8.15 -1.73
C GLY A 374 -27.46 8.64 -0.33
N LEU A 375 -26.52 8.67 0.62
CA LEU A 375 -26.79 9.11 1.99
C LEU A 375 -26.74 10.65 2.09
N PRO A 376 -27.78 11.33 2.62
CA PRO A 376 -27.75 12.78 2.82
C PRO A 376 -26.58 13.19 3.71
N ALA A 377 -25.76 14.14 3.24
CA ALA A 377 -24.46 14.40 3.83
C ALA A 377 -24.17 15.89 4.09
N LEU A 378 -23.59 16.16 5.26
CA LEU A 378 -22.92 17.42 5.59
C LEU A 378 -21.42 17.15 5.67
N PHE A 379 -20.63 17.85 4.86
CA PHE A 379 -19.18 17.69 4.84
C PHE A 379 -18.48 18.80 5.60
N TYR A 380 -17.57 18.41 6.50
CA TYR A 380 -16.65 19.34 7.16
C TYR A 380 -15.34 19.30 6.38
N PRO A 381 -14.99 20.38 5.65
CA PRO A 381 -13.72 20.43 4.95
C PRO A 381 -12.59 20.52 5.97
N ASN A 382 -11.62 19.60 5.88
CA ASN A 382 -10.43 19.69 6.71
C ASN A 382 -9.42 20.62 6.03
N MET A 383 -9.23 21.80 6.61
CA MET A 383 -8.34 22.83 6.05
C MET A 383 -6.84 22.52 6.25
N GLU A 384 -6.52 21.57 7.12
CA GLU A 384 -5.15 21.15 7.45
C GLU A 384 -4.65 19.98 6.59
N THR A 385 -5.54 19.21 5.96
CA THR A 385 -5.13 18.14 5.05
C THR A 385 -4.67 18.70 3.72
N GLY A 386 -3.42 18.43 3.34
CA GLY A 386 -2.80 19.00 2.14
C GLY A 386 -3.30 18.47 0.79
N MET A 387 -4.22 17.50 0.76
CA MET A 387 -4.57 16.74 -0.45
C MET A 387 -6.07 16.46 -0.66
N ASP A 388 -6.95 16.85 0.26
CA ASP A 388 -8.39 16.54 0.23
C ASP A 388 -9.22 17.83 0.30
#